data_AF-A4BG99-F1
#
_entry.id   AF-A4BG99-F1
#
_cell.length_a   1.000
_cell.length_b   1.000
_cell.length_c   1.000
_cell.angle_alpha   90.00
_cell.angle_beta   90.00
_cell.angle_gamma   90.00
#
_symmetry.space_group_name_H-M   'P 1'
#
loop_
_entity.id
_entity.type
_entity.pdbx_description
1 polymer ?
#
loop_
_entity_poly.entity_id
_entity_poly.type
_entity_poly.pdbx_seq_one_letter_code
_entity_poly.pdbx_strand_id
1 'polypeptide(L)'
;MKKFWVKVEALLLLLGFLALCLHVAYKIYVGEGTHQYSNFFGLKFNYLGVAVLILALPFVVILGRVIEWIANRHERALLKKYNRDSNK
;
A
#
# COMPACT_ATOMS: atom_id res chain seq x y z
N MET A 1 -7.99 21.91 16.74
CA MET A 1 -8.60 21.94 15.40
C MET A 1 -7.86 21.11 14.34
N LYS A 2 -6.53 21.24 14.15
CA LYS A 2 -5.77 20.42 13.16
C LYS A 2 -6.01 18.89 13.26
N LYS A 3 -6.04 18.32 14.47
CA LYS A 3 -6.28 16.87 14.67
C LYS A 3 -7.68 16.38 14.25
N PHE A 4 -8.66 17.27 14.14
CA PHE A 4 -10.02 16.92 13.71
C PHE A 4 -10.08 16.76 12.18
N TRP A 5 -9.52 17.74 11.45
CA TRP A 5 -9.43 17.70 9.98
C TRP A 5 -8.65 16.48 9.48
N VAL A 6 -7.52 16.14 10.12
CA VAL A 6 -6.74 14.93 9.78
C VAL A 6 -7.56 13.64 9.94
N LYS A 7 -8.45 13.56 10.94
CA LYS A 7 -9.32 12.39 11.13
C LYS A 7 -10.42 12.31 10.09
N VAL A 8 -11.00 13.45 9.71
CA VAL A 8 -12.03 13.52 8.67
C VAL A 8 -11.45 13.19 7.30
N GLU A 9 -10.27 13.72 6.97
CA GLU A 9 -9.53 13.38 5.75
C GLU A 9 -9.23 11.87 5.67
N ALA A 10 -8.72 11.28 6.75
CA ALA A 10 -8.46 9.85 6.81
C ALA A 10 -9.74 9.01 6.62
N LEU A 11 -10.86 9.44 7.19
CA LEU A 11 -12.15 8.76 7.04
C LEU A 11 -12.67 8.85 5.60
N LEU A 12 -12.59 10.03 4.97
CA LEU A 12 -13.01 10.24 3.59
C LEU A 12 -12.15 9.43 2.61
N LEU A 13 -10.83 9.39 2.83
CA LEU A 13 -9.92 8.55 2.04
C LEU A 13 -10.26 7.06 2.18
N LEU A 14 -10.55 6.61 3.41
CA LEU A 14 -10.92 5.22 3.67
C LEU A 14 -12.26 4.85 3.00
N LEU A 15 -13.26 5.72 3.08
CA LEU A 15 -14.55 5.54 2.41
C LEU A 15 -14.40 5.52 0.89
N GLY A 16 -13.61 6.43 0.31
CA GLY A 16 -13.33 6.47 -1.12
C GLY A 16 -12.60 5.21 -1.61
N PHE A 17 -11.63 4.73 -0.84
CA PHE A 17 -10.92 3.48 -1.13
C PHE A 17 -11.86 2.26 -1.07
N LEU A 18 -12.71 2.17 -0.05
CA LEU A 18 -13.71 1.10 0.06
C LEU A 18 -14.69 1.10 -1.12
N ALA A 19 -15.19 2.27 -1.51
CA ALA A 19 -16.08 2.41 -2.65
C ALA A 19 -15.41 1.95 -3.96
N LEU A 20 -14.13 2.31 -4.15
CA LEU A 20 -13.34 1.86 -5.30
C LEU A 20 -13.19 0.34 -5.32
N CYS A 21 -12.81 -0.27 -4.19
CA CYS A 21 -12.67 -1.72 -4.06
C CYS A 21 -13.98 -2.44 -4.38
N LEU A 22 -15.11 -1.96 -3.84
CA LEU A 22 -16.42 -2.53 -4.10
C LEU A 22 -16.82 -2.41 -5.58
N HIS A 23 -16.54 -1.27 -6.20
CA HIS A 23 -16.82 -1.05 -7.62
C HIS A 23 -16.04 -2.00 -8.53
N VAL A 24 -14.73 -2.16 -8.27
CA VAL A 24 -13.87 -3.08 -9.02
C VAL A 24 -14.32 -4.53 -8.81
N ALA A 25 -14.62 -4.93 -7.58
CA ALA A 25 -15.11 -6.27 -7.27
C ALA A 25 -16.44 -6.57 -7.98
N TYR A 26 -17.37 -5.61 -7.97
CA TYR A 26 -18.64 -5.72 -8.68
C TYR A 26 -18.42 -5.89 -10.19
N LYS A 27 -17.53 -5.09 -10.79
CA LYS A 27 -17.21 -5.20 -12.22
C LYS A 27 -16.58 -6.56 -12.58
N ILE A 28 -15.73 -7.10 -11.72
CA ILE A 28 -15.19 -8.45 -11.90
C ILE A 28 -16.31 -9.50 -11.78
N TYR A 29 -17.19 -9.38 -10.77
CA TYR A 29 -18.28 -10.32 -10.54
C TYR A 29 -19.27 -10.39 -11.72
N VAL A 30 -19.57 -9.25 -12.35
CA VAL A 30 -20.45 -9.16 -13.53
C VAL A 30 -19.80 -9.77 -14.80
N GLY A 31 -18.54 -10.20 -14.73
CA GLY A 31 -17.81 -10.78 -15.87
C GLY A 31 -17.07 -9.75 -16.72
N GLU A 32 -17.13 -8.47 -16.36
CA GLU A 32 -16.44 -7.36 -17.03
C GLU A 32 -14.95 -7.26 -16.64
N GLY A 33 -14.43 -8.19 -15.84
CA GLY A 33 -13.09 -8.15 -15.26
C GLY A 33 -11.94 -8.05 -16.27
N THR A 34 -12.03 -8.80 -17.37
CA THR A 34 -11.00 -8.90 -18.40
C THR A 34 -11.20 -7.93 -19.57
N HIS A 35 -12.36 -7.27 -19.63
CA HIS A 35 -12.67 -6.31 -20.66
C HIS A 35 -11.73 -5.10 -20.54
N GLN A 36 -11.23 -4.65 -21.70
CA GLN A 36 -10.37 -3.47 -21.77
C GLN A 36 -11.22 -2.23 -21.94
N TYR A 37 -11.08 -1.30 -20.99
CA TYR A 37 -11.70 0.01 -21.01
C TYR A 37 -10.64 1.05 -21.34
N SER A 38 -10.99 1.99 -22.21
CA SER A 38 -10.14 3.14 -22.53
C SER A 38 -10.55 4.32 -21.67
N ASN A 39 -9.61 4.89 -20.94
CA ASN A 39 -9.82 6.17 -20.24
C ASN A 39 -9.77 7.36 -21.21
N PHE A 40 -10.23 8.52 -20.74
CA PHE A 40 -10.17 9.80 -21.48
C PHE A 40 -8.75 10.18 -21.95
N PHE A 41 -7.71 9.65 -21.30
CA PHE A 41 -6.31 9.85 -21.66
C PHE A 41 -5.77 8.82 -22.68
N GLY A 42 -6.64 7.98 -23.26
CA GLY A 42 -6.24 6.94 -24.23
C GLY A 42 -5.57 5.71 -23.62
N LEU A 43 -5.45 5.64 -22.29
CA LEU A 43 -4.89 4.50 -21.58
C LEU A 43 -5.91 3.36 -21.52
N LYS A 44 -5.50 2.15 -21.88
CA LYS A 44 -6.30 0.94 -21.74
C LYS A 44 -6.04 0.30 -20.38
N PHE A 45 -7.10 -0.03 -19.66
CA PHE A 45 -7.02 -0.76 -18.39
C PHE A 45 -8.10 -1.85 -18.34
N ASN A 46 -7.90 -2.86 -17.49
CA ASN A 46 -8.92 -3.86 -17.18
C ASN A 46 -9.14 -3.90 -15.65
N TYR A 47 -10.35 -4.27 -15.22
CA TYR A 47 -10.68 -4.29 -13.80
C TYR A 47 -9.88 -5.34 -13.02
N LEU A 48 -9.50 -6.44 -13.68
CA LEU A 48 -8.66 -7.47 -13.08
C LEU A 48 -7.24 -6.97 -12.77
N GLY A 49 -6.61 -6.22 -13.68
CA GLY A 49 -5.32 -5.58 -13.44
C GLY A 49 -5.40 -4.50 -12.35
N VAL A 50 -6.49 -3.73 -12.31
CA VAL A 50 -6.74 -2.77 -11.22
C VAL A 50 -6.86 -3.48 -9.88
N ALA A 51 -7.57 -4.61 -9.80
CA ALA A 51 -7.67 -5.40 -8.56
C ALA A 51 -6.30 -5.91 -8.08
N VAL A 52 -5.45 -6.40 -8.99
CA VAL A 52 -4.08 -6.83 -8.67
C VAL A 52 -3.26 -5.67 -8.09
N LEU A 53 -3.36 -4.48 -8.69
CA LEU A 53 -2.66 -3.29 -8.18
C LEU A 53 -3.17 -2.87 -6.80
N ILE A 54 -4.49 -2.91 -6.56
CA ILE A 54 -5.09 -2.64 -5.25
C ILE A 54 -4.53 -3.61 -4.20
N LEU A 55 -4.38 -4.89 -4.54
CA LEU A 55 -3.81 -5.92 -3.66
C LEU A 55 -2.29 -5.80 -3.48
N ALA A 56 -1.58 -5.18 -4.42
CA ALA A 56 -0.14 -4.95 -4.30
C ALA A 56 0.20 -3.91 -3.22
N LEU A 57 -0.67 -2.92 -2.98
CA LEU A 57 -0.47 -1.87 -1.97
C LEU A 57 -0.20 -2.41 -0.55
N PRO A 58 -1.04 -3.29 0.04
CA PRO A 58 -0.75 -3.85 1.36
C PRO A 58 0.53 -4.69 1.36
N PHE A 59 0.87 -5.35 0.25
CA PHE A 59 2.11 -6.12 0.14
C PHE A 59 3.36 -5.23 0.23
N VAL A 60 3.35 -4.07 -0.42
CA VAL A 60 4.43 -3.07 -0.32
C VAL A 60 4.58 -2.56 1.12
N VAL A 61 3.47 -2.31 1.82
CA VAL A 61 3.51 -1.88 3.23
C VAL A 61 4.12 -2.97 4.13
N ILE A 62 3.73 -4.23 3.92
CA ILE A 62 4.29 -5.37 4.67
C ILE A 62 5.79 -5.51 4.39
N LEU A 63 6.20 -5.46 3.12
CA LEU A 63 7.61 -5.51 2.74
C LEU A 63 8.42 -4.38 3.40
N GLY A 64 7.89 -3.16 3.41
CA GLY A 64 8.53 -2.02 4.09
C GLY A 64 8.77 -2.31 5.57
N ARG A 65 7.78 -2.87 6.28
CA ARG A 65 7.91 -3.24 7.70
C ARG A 65 8.91 -4.37 7.92
N VAL A 66 8.97 -5.35 7.01
CA VAL A 66 9.96 -6.44 7.09
C VAL A 66 11.38 -5.88 6.90
N ILE A 67 11.57 -5.01 5.91
CA ILE A 67 12.87 -4.35 5.66
C ILE A 67 13.29 -3.53 6.88
N GLU A 68 12.38 -2.74 7.44
CA GLU A 68 12.63 -1.95 8.66
C GLU A 68 13.02 -2.85 9.84
N TRP A 69 12.33 -3.98 10.03
CA TRP A 69 12.68 -4.95 11.07
C TRP A 69 14.09 -5.54 10.89
N ILE A 70 14.47 -5.89 9.65
CA ILE A 70 15.80 -6.40 9.32
C ILE A 70 16.87 -5.32 9.53
N ALA A 71 16.61 -4.09 9.11
CA ALA A 71 17.51 -2.96 9.28
C ALA A 71 17.78 -2.69 10.77
N ASN A 72 16.73 -2.62 11.59
CA ASN A 72 16.83 -2.44 13.04
C ASN A 72 17.54 -3.59 13.75
N ARG A 73 17.55 -4.80 13.17
CA ARG A 73 18.33 -5.95 13.68
C ARG A 73 19.82 -5.80 13.34
N HIS A 74 20.14 -5.33 12.13
CA HIS A 74 21.52 -5.09 11.70
C HIS A 74 22.15 -3.91 12.44
N GLU A 75 21.41 -2.82 12.62
CA GLU A 75 21.85 -1.65 13.35
C GLU A 75 22.24 -2.00 14.81
N ARG A 76 21.42 -2.80 15.50
CA ARG A 76 21.74 -3.29 16.84
C ARG A 76 22.98 -4.18 16.90
N ALA A 77 23.24 -4.97 15.85
CA ALA A 77 24.44 -5.79 15.74
C ALA A 77 25.70 -4.93 15.51
N LEU A 78 25.58 -3.88 14.69
CA LEU A 78 26.67 -2.93 14.42
C LEU A 78 27.01 -2.09 15.66
N LEU A 79 26.01 -1.55 16.35
CA LEU A 79 26.19 -0.81 17.60
C LEU A 79 26.88 -1.64 18.69
N LYS A 80 26.53 -2.93 18.82
CA LYS A 80 27.22 -3.86 19.74
C LYS A 80 28.69 -4.06 19.39
N LYS A 81 29.04 -4.10 18.11
CA LYS A 81 30.43 -4.26 17.66
C LYS A 81 31.25 -2.99 17.96
N TYR A 82 30.70 -1.82 17.62
CA TYR A 82 31.37 -0.53 17.82
C TYR A 82 31.61 -0.18 19.29
N ASN A 83 30.60 -0.41 20.17
CA ASN A 83 30.76 -0.19 21.61
C ASN A 83 31.76 -1.14 22.30
N ARG A 84 32.07 -2.28 21.67
CA ARG A 84 33.05 -3.24 22.20
C ARG A 84 34.49 -2.81 21.89
N ASP A 85 34.70 -2.18 20.74
CA ASP A 85 36.02 -1.71 20.30
C ASP A 85 36.37 -0.33 20.89
N SER A 86 35.41 0.52 21.25
CA SER A 86 35.69 1.82 21.90
C SER A 86 36.02 1.73 23.40
N ASN A 87 35.90 0.55 23.99
CA ASN A 87 36.11 0.30 25.43
C ASN A 87 37.39 -0.52 25.69
N LYS A 88 38.26 -0.58 24.69
CA LYS A 88 39.64 -1.09 24.73
C LYS A 88 40.58 0.06 24.44
#